data_AF-V9TIU9-F1
#
_entry.id   AF-V9TIU9-F1
#
_cell.length_a   1.000
_cell.length_b   1.000
_cell.length_c   1.000
_cell.angle_alpha   90.00
_cell.angle_beta   90.00
_cell.angle_gamma   90.00
#
_symmetry.space_group_name_H-M   'P 1'
#
loop_
_entity.id
_entity.type
_entity.pdbx_description
1 polymer ?
#
loop_
_entity_poly.entity_id
_entity_poly.type
_entity_poly.pdbx_seq_one_letter_code
_entity_poly.pdbx_strand_id
1 'polypeptide(L)'
;FPNERLKEQAIATGDYIPQNALPVGIEHFGNRLFVTIPRWRDGIPATLTYINMDHSLSGSPELIPYPDWRSNTAGDCANSLTTAYRIKVDECGRLWVLDTGTVGIGNTTTNPCPYAVNVFDLTTNTRIRRYELRPEDTNPNTFI
;
A
#
# COMPACT_ATOMS: atom_id res chain seq x y z
N PHE A 1 -10.37 0.12 10.39
CA PHE A 1 -11.44 -0.76 9.85
C PHE A 1 -12.76 -0.01 9.88
N PRO A 2 -13.77 -0.35 9.04
CA PRO A 2 -15.04 0.38 9.03
C PRO A 2 -15.81 0.31 10.37
N ASN A 3 -15.61 -0.73 11.16
CA ASN A 3 -16.09 -0.86 12.54
C ASN A 3 -15.29 -1.94 13.30
N GLU A 4 -15.48 -2.00 14.62
CA GLU A 4 -14.73 -2.92 15.49
C GLU A 4 -15.04 -4.39 15.21
N ARG A 5 -16.29 -4.74 14.94
CA ARG A 5 -16.69 -6.13 14.61
C ARG A 5 -15.92 -6.67 13.41
N LEU A 6 -15.74 -5.86 12.36
CA LEU A 6 -14.98 -6.25 11.17
C LEU A 6 -13.48 -6.35 11.46
N LYS A 7 -12.95 -5.54 12.38
CA LYS A 7 -11.56 -5.61 12.83
C LYS A 7 -11.31 -6.89 13.62
N GLU A 8 -12.17 -7.21 14.58
CA GLU A 8 -12.11 -8.45 15.37
C GLU A 8 -12.23 -9.68 14.47
N GLN A 9 -13.15 -9.65 13.49
CA GLN A 9 -13.28 -10.71 12.50
C GLN A 9 -11.99 -10.88 11.69
N ALA A 10 -11.40 -9.80 11.18
CA ALA A 10 -10.15 -9.86 10.42
C ALA A 10 -8.98 -10.38 11.27
N ILE A 11 -8.95 -10.05 12.57
CA ILE A 11 -7.96 -10.62 13.50
C ILE A 11 -8.20 -12.13 13.69
N ALA A 12 -9.46 -12.55 13.86
CA ALA A 12 -9.81 -13.94 14.07
C ALA A 12 -9.55 -14.83 12.84
N THR A 13 -9.72 -14.30 11.63
CA THR A 13 -9.46 -15.02 10.37
C THR A 13 -8.00 -14.99 9.94
N GLY A 14 -7.17 -14.13 10.56
CA GLY A 14 -5.79 -13.89 10.13
C GLY A 14 -5.64 -12.90 8.97
N ASP A 15 -6.73 -12.30 8.49
CA ASP A 15 -6.71 -11.23 7.49
C ASP A 15 -6.05 -9.95 8.03
N TYR A 16 -5.95 -9.82 9.35
CA TYR A 16 -5.19 -8.78 10.03
C TYR A 16 -4.35 -9.33 11.18
N ILE A 17 -3.03 -9.28 11.04
CA ILE A 17 -2.05 -9.67 12.07
C ILE A 17 -1.18 -8.44 12.35
N PRO A 18 -1.51 -7.61 13.36
CA PRO A 18 -0.85 -6.33 13.60
C PRO A 18 0.67 -6.43 13.74
N GLN A 19 1.17 -7.51 14.34
CA GLN A 19 2.60 -7.74 14.59
C GLN A 19 3.41 -7.95 13.31
N ASN A 20 2.74 -8.28 12.20
CA ASN A 20 3.36 -8.45 10.89
C ASN A 20 3.46 -7.12 10.11
N ALA A 21 2.76 -6.07 10.54
CA ALA A 21 2.74 -4.78 9.85
C ALA A 21 4.03 -4.00 10.11
N LEU A 22 4.95 -4.02 9.13
CA LEU A 22 6.20 -3.28 9.17
C LEU A 22 6.16 -2.12 8.17
N PRO A 23 6.03 -0.85 8.60
CA PRO A 23 6.10 0.30 7.70
C PRO A 23 7.49 0.44 7.06
N VAL A 24 7.54 0.76 5.76
CA VAL A 24 8.83 0.89 5.03
C VAL A 24 8.94 2.14 4.14
N GLY A 25 7.85 2.90 3.99
CA GLY A 25 7.81 4.09 3.16
C GLY A 25 6.89 5.13 3.77
N ILE A 26 7.32 6.39 3.74
CA ILE A 26 6.60 7.54 4.30
C ILE A 26 6.69 8.69 3.31
N GLU A 27 5.59 9.43 3.14
CA GLU A 27 5.57 10.66 2.35
C GLU A 27 4.50 11.62 2.87
N HIS A 28 4.75 12.92 2.82
CA HIS A 28 3.88 13.94 3.42
C HIS A 28 3.24 14.83 2.35
N PHE A 29 1.92 15.05 2.44
CA PHE A 29 1.22 16.02 1.59
C PHE A 29 -0.04 16.57 2.26
N GLY A 30 -0.08 17.89 2.45
CA GLY A 30 -1.20 18.57 3.11
C GLY A 30 -1.38 18.05 4.55
N ASN A 31 -2.58 17.57 4.87
CA ASN A 31 -2.91 16.98 6.16
C ASN A 31 -2.71 15.45 6.21
N ARG A 32 -2.03 14.85 5.23
CA ARG A 32 -1.84 13.41 5.12
C ARG A 32 -0.37 13.02 5.21
N LEU A 33 -0.09 12.07 6.09
CA LEU A 33 1.18 11.34 6.13
C LEU A 33 0.94 9.94 5.58
N PHE A 34 1.34 9.70 4.33
CA PHE A 34 1.23 8.39 3.71
C PHE A 34 2.23 7.41 4.31
N VAL A 35 1.79 6.17 4.48
CA VAL A 35 2.59 5.07 5.04
C VAL A 35 2.35 3.82 4.20
N THR A 36 3.43 3.19 3.73
CA THR A 36 3.36 1.89 3.05
C THR A 36 3.72 0.75 3.97
N ILE A 37 2.92 -0.31 3.91
CA ILE A 37 3.13 -1.58 4.62
C ILE A 37 3.17 -2.69 3.58
N PRO A 38 4.34 -3.27 3.28
CA PRO A 38 4.45 -4.29 2.25
C PRO A 38 3.88 -5.62 2.74
N ARG A 39 3.33 -6.44 1.83
CA ARG A 39 2.76 -7.75 2.17
C ARG A 39 3.82 -8.83 2.27
N TRP A 40 4.84 -8.61 3.10
CA TRP A 40 5.92 -9.56 3.35
C TRP A 40 5.50 -10.75 4.21
N ARG A 41 4.45 -10.56 5.01
CA ARG A 41 3.80 -11.58 5.82
C ARG A 41 2.30 -11.45 5.68
N ASP A 42 1.59 -12.49 6.08
CA ASP A 42 0.12 -12.51 6.07
C ASP A 42 -0.47 -11.49 7.06
N GLY A 43 -1.75 -11.20 6.86
CA GLY A 43 -2.50 -10.31 7.74
C GLY A 43 -2.23 -8.84 7.53
N ILE A 44 -1.97 -8.41 6.28
CA ILE A 44 -1.80 -7.01 5.88
C ILE A 44 -3.01 -6.57 5.02
N PRO A 45 -4.04 -5.95 5.63
CA PRO A 45 -5.27 -5.58 4.94
C PRO A 45 -5.06 -4.52 3.86
N ALA A 46 -4.22 -3.52 4.12
CA ALA A 46 -3.94 -2.43 3.21
C ALA A 46 -2.44 -2.17 3.15
N THR A 47 -1.92 -2.06 1.93
CA THR A 47 -0.49 -1.85 1.67
C THR A 47 -0.14 -0.38 1.51
N LEU A 48 -1.09 0.43 1.03
CA LEU A 48 -0.96 1.88 0.99
C LEU A 48 -1.99 2.50 1.93
N THR A 49 -1.50 3.27 2.88
CA THR A 49 -2.31 3.90 3.92
C THR A 49 -1.88 5.34 4.15
N TYR A 50 -2.62 6.07 4.97
CA TYR A 50 -2.21 7.37 5.47
C TYR A 50 -2.73 7.61 6.89
N ILE A 51 -2.08 8.54 7.57
CA ILE A 51 -2.53 9.14 8.82
C ILE A 51 -3.13 10.50 8.48
N ASN A 52 -4.34 10.79 8.98
CA ASN A 52 -4.91 12.13 8.93
C ASN A 52 -4.39 12.94 10.12
N MET A 53 -3.50 13.90 9.86
CA MET A 53 -2.81 14.66 10.90
C MET A 53 -3.72 15.65 11.64
N ASP A 54 -4.85 16.06 11.04
CA ASP A 54 -5.81 16.97 11.70
C ASP A 54 -6.57 16.27 12.84
N HIS A 55 -6.66 14.93 12.79
CA HIS A 55 -7.42 14.12 13.75
C HIS A 55 -6.52 13.20 14.59
N SER A 56 -5.20 13.24 14.39
CA SER A 56 -4.24 12.37 15.07
C SER A 56 -3.58 13.07 16.24
N LEU A 57 -4.32 13.18 17.34
CA LEU A 57 -3.85 13.81 18.59
C LEU A 57 -3.11 12.85 19.54
N SER A 58 -2.98 11.57 19.15
CA SER A 58 -2.32 10.52 19.94
C SER A 58 -0.97 10.11 19.33
N GLY A 59 -0.11 9.46 20.12
CA GLY A 59 1.18 8.94 19.65
C GLY A 59 1.10 7.70 18.74
N SER A 60 -0.08 7.08 18.62
CA SER A 60 -0.30 5.84 17.85
C SER A 60 -1.59 5.94 17.04
N PRO A 61 -1.65 6.81 16.02
CA PRO A 61 -2.84 6.99 15.20
C PRO A 61 -3.13 5.75 14.36
N GLU A 62 -4.42 5.54 14.06
CA GLU A 62 -4.82 4.47 13.14
C GLU A 62 -4.42 4.81 11.70
N LEU A 63 -4.08 3.77 10.94
CA LEU A 63 -3.80 3.88 9.51
C LEU A 63 -5.09 3.72 8.70
N ILE A 64 -5.30 4.65 7.78
CA ILE A 64 -6.47 4.69 6.90
C ILE A 64 -6.04 4.20 5.51
N PRO A 65 -6.66 3.17 4.93
CA PRO A 65 -6.33 2.71 3.58
C PRO A 65 -6.54 3.79 2.53
N TYR A 66 -5.61 3.89 1.58
CA TYR A 66 -5.65 4.87 0.51
C TYR A 66 -5.75 4.20 -0.88
N PRO A 67 -6.54 4.77 -1.81
CA PRO A 67 -7.60 5.77 -1.55
C PRO A 67 -8.79 5.18 -0.77
N ASP A 68 -8.93 3.85 -0.83
CA ASP A 68 -9.98 3.09 -0.15
C ASP A 68 -9.54 1.63 0.08
N TRP A 69 -10.40 0.85 0.73
CA TRP A 69 -10.17 -0.57 0.98
C TRP A 69 -10.09 -1.41 -0.29
N ARG A 70 -10.88 -1.07 -1.32
CA ARG A 70 -10.98 -1.85 -2.57
C ARG A 70 -9.71 -1.75 -3.39
N SER A 71 -9.02 -0.61 -3.32
CA SER A 71 -7.75 -0.34 -3.98
C SER A 71 -6.56 -1.06 -3.31
N ASN A 72 -6.84 -1.89 -2.31
CA ASN A 72 -5.85 -2.63 -1.53
C ASN A 72 -6.11 -4.16 -1.53
N THR A 73 -6.82 -4.71 -2.50
CA THR A 73 -6.90 -6.17 -2.72
C THR A 73 -5.63 -6.69 -3.42
N ALA A 74 -4.90 -7.60 -2.77
CA ALA A 74 -3.73 -8.24 -3.38
C ALA A 74 -4.14 -9.15 -4.56
N GLY A 75 -3.37 -9.13 -5.65
CA GLY A 75 -3.64 -9.94 -6.84
C GLY A 75 -4.66 -9.36 -7.82
N ASP A 76 -5.41 -8.31 -7.47
CA ASP A 76 -6.22 -7.55 -8.43
C ASP A 76 -5.35 -6.50 -9.14
N CYS A 77 -4.46 -6.98 -10.01
CA CYS A 77 -3.43 -6.15 -10.66
C CYS A 77 -4.01 -4.99 -11.48
N ALA A 78 -5.21 -5.20 -12.03
CA ALA A 78 -5.87 -4.25 -12.91
C ALA A 78 -6.43 -3.06 -12.13
N ASN A 79 -6.93 -3.24 -10.90
CA ASN A 79 -7.68 -2.21 -10.18
C ASN A 79 -7.08 -1.81 -8.82
N SER A 80 -6.12 -2.57 -8.32
CA SER A 80 -5.64 -2.49 -6.94
C SER A 80 -4.12 -2.52 -6.82
N LEU A 81 -3.62 -2.28 -5.61
CA LEU A 81 -2.23 -2.41 -5.21
C LEU A 81 -1.98 -3.76 -4.53
N THR A 82 -0.93 -4.46 -4.95
CA THR A 82 -0.51 -5.73 -4.34
C THR A 82 0.53 -5.56 -3.24
N THR A 83 1.59 -4.79 -3.43
CA THR A 83 2.54 -4.42 -2.37
C THR A 83 3.13 -3.06 -2.71
N ALA A 84 2.61 -2.01 -2.09
CA ALA A 84 3.20 -0.69 -2.17
C ALA A 84 4.51 -0.68 -1.37
N TYR A 85 5.62 -0.32 -2.03
CA TYR A 85 6.94 -0.41 -1.42
C TYR A 85 7.61 0.95 -1.22
N ARG A 86 7.60 1.79 -2.25
CA ARG A 86 8.10 3.16 -2.20
C ARG A 86 7.07 4.10 -2.77
N ILE A 87 7.00 5.28 -2.18
CA ILE A 87 6.07 6.32 -2.57
C ILE A 87 6.78 7.65 -2.69
N LYS A 88 6.31 8.50 -3.60
CA LYS A 88 6.79 9.88 -3.75
C LYS A 88 5.65 10.78 -4.17
N VAL A 89 5.51 11.94 -3.53
CA VAL A 89 4.65 13.01 -4.01
C VAL A 89 5.46 13.98 -4.85
N ASP A 90 4.93 14.36 -6.02
CA ASP A 90 5.53 15.37 -6.88
C ASP A 90 4.91 16.77 -6.65
N GLU A 91 5.48 17.77 -7.32
CA GLU A 91 5.05 19.17 -7.23
C GLU A 91 3.62 19.42 -7.75
N CYS A 92 3.08 18.50 -8.56
CA CYS A 92 1.72 18.58 -9.07
C CYS A 92 0.68 18.00 -8.11
N GLY A 93 1.10 17.52 -6.93
CA GLY A 93 0.20 16.84 -6.00
C GLY A 93 -0.22 15.45 -6.50
N ARG A 94 0.66 14.75 -7.22
CA ARG A 94 0.44 13.35 -7.60
C ARG A 94 1.27 12.44 -6.71
N LEU A 95 0.66 11.37 -6.22
CA LEU A 95 1.34 10.32 -5.47
C LEU A 95 1.74 9.19 -6.43
N TRP A 96 3.05 9.01 -6.57
CA TRP A 96 3.69 7.93 -7.30
C TRP A 96 3.91 6.77 -6.34
N VAL A 97 3.42 5.59 -6.71
CA VAL A 97 3.46 4.39 -5.88
C VAL A 97 4.09 3.27 -6.68
N LEU A 98 5.24 2.79 -6.21
CA LEU A 98 5.87 1.60 -6.73
C LEU A 98 5.22 0.38 -6.08
N ASP A 99 4.42 -0.34 -6.87
CA ASP A 99 3.83 -1.62 -6.52
C ASP A 99 4.75 -2.74 -7.01
N THR A 100 5.30 -3.53 -6.08
CA THR A 100 6.18 -4.65 -6.45
C THR A 100 5.41 -5.82 -7.04
N GLY A 101 4.08 -5.84 -6.89
CA GLY A 101 3.26 -6.92 -7.41
C GLY A 101 3.48 -8.28 -6.71
N THR A 102 4.34 -8.30 -5.69
CA THR A 102 4.73 -9.49 -4.94
C THR A 102 4.00 -9.59 -3.60
N VAL A 103 3.89 -10.83 -3.09
CA VAL A 103 3.55 -11.11 -1.68
C VAL A 103 4.59 -12.07 -1.12
N GLY A 104 4.83 -12.03 0.19
CA GLY A 104 5.92 -12.75 0.84
C GLY A 104 7.29 -12.07 0.67
N ILE A 105 8.32 -12.63 1.32
CA ILE A 105 9.71 -12.14 1.24
C ILE A 105 10.67 -13.32 1.28
N GLY A 106 11.73 -13.27 0.47
CA GLY A 106 12.72 -14.34 0.39
C GLY A 106 12.13 -15.61 -0.23
N ASN A 107 12.17 -16.72 0.50
CA ASN A 107 11.70 -18.01 0.00
C ASN A 107 10.17 -18.13 -0.10
N THR A 108 9.41 -17.22 0.51
CA THR A 108 7.94 -17.18 0.42
C THR A 108 7.44 -16.24 -0.67
N THR A 109 8.34 -15.55 -1.37
CA THR A 109 7.94 -14.57 -2.38
C THR A 109 7.21 -15.24 -3.54
N THR A 110 6.00 -14.76 -3.80
CA THR A 110 5.25 -15.04 -5.03
C THR A 110 4.94 -13.73 -5.73
N ASN A 111 4.74 -13.81 -7.04
CA ASN A 111 4.52 -12.64 -7.90
C ASN A 111 3.15 -12.77 -8.58
N PRO A 112 2.05 -12.46 -7.87
CA PRO A 112 0.70 -12.49 -8.45
C PRO A 112 0.45 -11.38 -9.47
N CYS A 113 1.22 -10.29 -9.44
CA CYS A 113 1.07 -9.15 -10.34
C CYS A 113 2.42 -8.65 -10.86
N PRO A 114 2.51 -8.19 -12.12
CA PRO A 114 3.69 -7.50 -12.61
C PRO A 114 4.03 -6.25 -11.78
N TYR A 115 5.32 -5.93 -11.66
CA TYR A 115 5.78 -4.67 -11.09
C TYR A 115 5.13 -3.49 -11.82
N ALA A 116 4.66 -2.49 -11.08
CA ALA A 116 3.99 -1.36 -11.67
C ALA A 116 4.21 -0.07 -10.90
N VAL A 117 4.23 1.04 -11.64
CA VAL A 117 4.14 2.38 -11.08
C VAL A 117 2.70 2.85 -11.21
N ASN A 118 2.07 3.15 -10.08
CA ASN A 118 0.72 3.71 -10.01
C ASN A 118 0.82 5.20 -9.69
N VAL A 119 0.02 6.02 -10.36
CA VAL A 119 -0.03 7.47 -10.13
C VAL A 119 -1.44 7.84 -9.69
N PHE A 120 -1.54 8.41 -8.50
CA PHE A 120 -2.79 8.90 -7.94
C PHE A 120 -2.81 10.42 -7.94
N ASP A 121 -3.91 11.01 -8.37
CA ASP A 121 -4.20 12.42 -8.15
C ASP A 121 -4.65 12.61 -6.69
N LEU A 122 -3.92 13.40 -5.91
CA LEU A 122 -4.21 13.59 -4.49
C LEU A 122 -5.39 14.54 -4.23
N THR A 123 -5.81 15.33 -5.22
CA THR A 123 -6.99 16.19 -5.11
C THR A 123 -8.27 15.36 -5.26
N THR A 124 -8.32 14.46 -6.25
CA THR A 124 -9.49 13.61 -6.50
C THR A 124 -9.43 12.26 -5.80
N ASN A 125 -8.27 11.87 -5.29
CA ASN A 125 -8.00 10.54 -4.72
C ASN A 125 -8.26 9.39 -5.70
N THR A 126 -7.98 9.62 -6.98
CA THR A 126 -8.18 8.63 -8.03
C THR A 126 -6.87 8.20 -8.65
N ARG A 127 -6.75 6.92 -9.01
CA ARG A 127 -5.62 6.45 -9.80
C ARG A 127 -5.80 6.93 -11.23
N ILE A 128 -4.92 7.83 -11.67
CA ILE A 128 -4.94 8.44 -13.01
C ILE A 128 -4.04 7.71 -14.00
N ARG A 129 -3.10 6.88 -13.52
CA ARG A 129 -2.24 6.05 -14.37
C ARG A 129 -1.76 4.80 -13.66
N ARG A 130 -1.60 3.73 -14.43
CA ARG A 130 -0.78 2.56 -14.08
C ARG A 130 0.19 2.33 -15.24
N TYR A 131 1.46 2.22 -14.95
CA TYR A 131 2.50 1.78 -15.89
C TYR A 131 3.05 0.47 -15.40
N GLU A 132 2.84 -0.59 -16.17
CA GLU A 132 3.47 -1.88 -15.93
C GLU A 132 4.92 -1.83 -16.39
N LEU A 133 5.84 -2.18 -15.49
CA LEU A 133 7.26 -2.24 -15.80
C LEU A 133 7.52 -3.41 -16.75
N ARG A 134 8.27 -3.13 -17.81
CA ARG A 134 8.68 -4.13 -18.79
C ARG A 134 9.88 -4.91 -18.25
N PRO A 135 10.21 -6.08 -18.82
CA PRO A 135 11.39 -6.84 -18.40
C PRO A 135 12.71 -6.05 -18.47
N GLU A 136 12.83 -5.09 -19.40
CA GLU A 136 13.99 -4.21 -19.50
C GLU A 136 14.02 -3.07 -18.46
N ASP A 137 12.90 -2.81 -17.78
CA ASP A 137 12.81 -1.80 -16.73
C ASP A 137 13.18 -2.40 -15.34
N THR A 138 13.38 -3.72 -15.26
CA THR A 138 13.65 -4.47 -14.03
C THR A 138 15.05 -5.10 -14.01
N ASN A 139 15.56 -5.40 -12.81
CA ASN A 139 16.83 -6.10 -12.65
C ASN A 139 16.66 -7.31 -11.72
N PRO A 140 16.77 -8.54 -12.25
CA PRO A 140 16.53 -9.76 -11.48
C PRO A 140 17.53 -9.98 -10.34
N ASN A 141 18.65 -9.24 -10.33
CA ASN A 141 19.62 -9.27 -9.23
C ASN A 141 19.30 -8.26 -8.11
N THR A 142 18.17 -7.55 -8.20
CA THR A 142 17.70 -6.60 -7.19
C THR A 142 16.30 -6.97 -6.70
N PHE A 143 15.73 -6.16 -5.80
CA PHE A 143 14.37 -6.37 -5.30
C PHE A 143 13.28 -6.12 -6.37
N ILE A 144 13.63 -5.45 -7.49
CA ILE A 144 12.74 -5.16 -8.63
C ILE A 144 13.47 -5.44 -9.93
#